data_AF-A0A373ZY55-F1
#
_entry.id   AF-A0A373ZY55-F1
#
_cell.length_a   1.000
_cell.length_b   1.000
_cell.length_c   1.000
_cell.angle_alpha   90.00
_cell.angle_beta   90.00
_cell.angle_gamma   90.00
#
_symmetry.space_group_name_H-M   'P 1'
#
loop_
_entity.id
_entity.type
_entity.pdbx_description
1 polymer ?
#
loop_
_entity_poly.entity_id
_entity_poly.type
_entity_poly.pdbx_seq_one_letter_code
_entity_poly.pdbx_strand_id
1 'polypeptide(L)'
;MKTFADVKRKMRPGTKWRCIHLFDNTDMGVRAVGKAQTNAVAFLKPDGKLIWLFWPKAKDIQIIDENTFIVTDNGRPMLKYIFVE
;
A
#
# COMPACT_ATOMS: atom_id res chain seq x y z
N MET A 1 0.82 -4.09 -12.41
CA MET A 1 1.02 -5.20 -11.45
C MET A 1 -0.09 -6.22 -11.65
N LYS A 2 0.22 -7.52 -11.54
CA LYS A 2 -0.75 -8.62 -11.72
C LYS A 2 -0.75 -9.61 -10.56
N THR A 3 0.33 -9.63 -9.77
CA THR A 3 0.55 -10.54 -8.65
C THR A 3 0.95 -9.80 -7.38
N PHE A 4 0.82 -10.44 -6.21
CA PHE A 4 1.30 -9.85 -4.96
C PHE A 4 2.81 -9.58 -4.98
N ALA A 5 3.59 -10.41 -5.68
CA ALA A 5 5.01 -10.17 -5.88
C ALA A 5 5.27 -8.90 -6.70
N ASP A 6 4.43 -8.58 -7.69
CA ASP A 6 4.53 -7.32 -8.43
C ASP A 6 4.24 -6.12 -7.52
N VAL A 7 3.24 -6.21 -6.63
CA VAL A 7 2.93 -5.17 -5.64
C VAL A 7 4.16 -4.88 -4.78
N LYS A 8 4.77 -5.92 -4.20
CA LYS A 8 5.99 -5.79 -3.38
C LYS A 8 7.16 -5.18 -4.16
N ARG A 9 7.38 -5.61 -5.41
CA ARG A 9 8.43 -5.05 -6.29
C ARG A 9 8.17 -3.59 -6.65
N LYS A 10 6.90 -3.21 -6.83
CA LYS A 10 6.51 -1.84 -7.19
C LYS A 10 6.54 -0.90 -5.98
N MET A 11 6.16 -1.35 -4.79
CA MET A 11 6.28 -0.60 -3.52
C MET A 11 7.72 -0.61 -2.98
N ARG A 12 8.63 0.01 -3.72
CA ARG A 12 10.05 0.19 -3.33
C ARG A 12 10.31 1.62 -2.82
N PRO A 13 11.39 1.86 -2.05
CA PRO A 13 11.73 3.19 -1.56
C PRO A 13 11.73 4.26 -2.65
N GLY A 14 11.21 5.44 -2.34
CA GLY A 14 11.06 6.57 -3.27
C GLY A 14 9.74 6.58 -4.06
N THR A 15 9.07 5.43 -4.22
CA THR A 15 7.77 5.41 -4.92
C THR A 15 6.67 6.07 -4.09
N LYS A 16 5.76 6.78 -4.76
CA LYS A 16 4.66 7.50 -4.11
C LYS A 16 3.36 6.74 -4.28
N TRP A 17 2.57 6.71 -3.21
CA TRP A 17 1.31 6.00 -3.17
C TRP A 17 0.26 6.83 -2.46
N ARG A 18 -0.91 6.96 -3.07
CA ARG A 18 -2.11 7.47 -2.43
C ARG A 18 -2.76 6.35 -1.63
N CYS A 19 -3.08 6.61 -0.37
CA CYS A 19 -3.75 5.65 0.50
C CYS A 19 -5.17 6.15 0.82
N ILE A 20 -6.18 5.33 0.59
CA ILE A 20 -7.58 5.63 0.93
C ILE A 20 -8.07 4.56 1.90
N HIS A 21 -8.58 4.97 3.04
CA HIS A 21 -9.24 4.08 3.99
C HIS A 21 -10.67 3.84 3.52
N LEU A 22 -11.00 2.62 3.10
CA LEU A 22 -12.26 2.30 2.44
C LEU A 22 -13.44 2.12 3.40
N PHE A 23 -13.19 1.95 4.70
CA PHE A 23 -14.26 1.83 5.69
C PHE A 23 -15.06 3.13 5.83
N ASP A 24 -14.39 4.29 5.77
CA ASP A 24 -14.98 5.63 5.90
C ASP A 24 -14.70 6.53 4.68
N ASN A 25 -14.08 5.99 3.63
CA ASN A 25 -13.63 6.72 2.43
C ASN A 25 -12.67 7.89 2.70
N THR A 26 -11.90 7.84 3.79
CA THR A 26 -10.92 8.89 4.10
C THR A 26 -9.69 8.78 3.19
N ASP A 27 -9.40 9.84 2.43
CA ASP A 27 -8.12 9.99 1.71
C ASP A 27 -7.01 10.35 2.70
N MET A 28 -6.08 9.42 2.93
CA MET A 28 -4.92 9.59 3.82
C MET A 28 -3.74 10.31 3.13
N GLY A 29 -3.93 10.72 1.88
CA GLY A 29 -2.99 11.46 1.06
C GLY A 29 -1.95 10.58 0.36
N VAL A 30 -1.04 11.26 -0.34
CA VAL A 30 0.08 10.64 -1.05
C VAL A 30 1.31 10.62 -0.14
N ARG A 31 1.95 9.46 -0.01
CA ARG A 31 3.18 9.29 0.77
C ARG A 31 4.22 8.50 -0.01
N ALA A 32 5.48 8.88 0.15
CA ALA A 32 6.60 8.11 -0.38
C ALA A 32 6.90 6.91 0.51
N VAL A 33 7.26 5.77 -0.10
CA VAL A 33 7.86 4.65 0.62
C VAL A 33 9.25 5.07 1.09
N GLY A 34 9.49 5.06 2.40
CA GLY A 34 10.79 5.33 2.99
C GLY A 34 11.65 4.09 3.14
N LYS A 35 11.03 2.92 3.37
CA LYS A 35 11.74 1.66 3.58
C LYS A 35 10.92 0.47 3.10
N ALA A 36 11.58 -0.55 2.59
CA ALA A 36 10.97 -1.83 2.25
C ALA A 36 11.75 -2.97 2.93
N GLN A 37 11.01 -3.95 3.43
CA GLN A 37 11.50 -5.18 4.04
C GLN A 37 10.72 -6.37 3.48
N THR A 38 11.20 -7.59 3.73
CA THR A 38 10.56 -8.82 3.25
C THR A 38 9.09 -8.94 3.69
N ASN A 39 8.80 -8.55 4.92
CA ASN A 39 7.49 -8.68 5.56
C ASN A 39 6.71 -7.35 5.69
N ALA A 40 7.28 -6.20 5.33
CA ALA A 40 6.60 -4.92 5.48
C ALA A 40 7.16 -3.82 4.57
N VAL A 41 6.40 -2.75 4.37
CA VAL A 41 6.88 -1.47 3.82
C VAL A 41 6.52 -0.34 4.76
N ALA A 42 7.33 0.71 4.77
CA ALA A 42 7.11 1.89 5.57
C ALA A 42 6.97 3.14 4.70
N PHE A 43 5.96 3.96 5.00
CA PHE A 43 5.76 5.26 4.37
C PHE A 43 6.35 6.36 5.23
N LEU A 44 6.89 7.39 4.58
CA LEU A 44 7.37 8.60 5.23
C LEU A 44 6.18 9.49 5.58
N LYS A 45 6.12 9.93 6.84
CA LYS A 45 5.26 11.02 7.28
C LYS A 45 5.95 12.37 7.07
N PRO A 46 5.20 13.48 7.02
CA PRO A 46 5.77 14.83 6.95
C PRO A 46 6.73 15.15 8.12
N ASP A 47 6.51 14.55 9.29
CA ASP A 47 7.37 14.69 10.48
C ASP A 47 8.63 13.80 10.45
N GLY A 48 8.91 13.14 9.31
CA GLY A 48 10.06 12.25 9.12
C GLY A 48 9.89 10.86 9.73
N LYS A 49 8.79 10.58 10.45
CA LYS A 49 8.54 9.25 11.03
C LYS A 49 8.10 8.25 9.97
N LEU A 50 8.37 6.98 10.25
CA LEU A 50 7.91 5.85 9.45
C LEU A 50 6.58 5.31 9.98
N ILE A 51 5.63 5.08 9.08
CA ILE A 51 4.40 4.30 9.36
C ILE A 51 4.42 3.02 8.55
N TRP A 52 4.22 1.89 9.22
CA TRP A 52 4.41 0.56 8.65
C TRP A 52 3.10 -0.05 8.16
N LEU A 53 3.14 -0.59 6.94
CA LEU A 53 2.20 -1.58 6.42
C LEU A 53 2.89 -2.94 6.47
N PHE A 54 2.50 -3.80 7.40
CA PHE A 54 2.91 -5.18 7.40
C PHE A 54 2.15 -5.94 6.32
N TRP A 55 2.89 -6.69 5.51
CA TRP A 55 2.29 -7.41 4.39
C TRP A 55 1.30 -8.45 4.90
N PRO A 56 0.03 -8.39 4.47
CA PRO A 56 -0.93 -9.43 4.77
C PRO A 56 -0.64 -10.66 3.89
N LYS A 57 -1.48 -11.70 3.99
CA LYS A 57 -1.31 -12.87 3.13
C LYS A 57 -1.71 -12.51 1.70
N ALA A 58 -1.22 -13.29 0.73
CA ALA A 58 -1.54 -13.05 -0.68
C ALA A 58 -3.04 -13.04 -0.98
N LYS A 59 -3.83 -13.85 -0.25
CA LYS A 59 -5.30 -13.91 -0.37
C LYS A 59 -6.01 -12.63 0.09
N ASP A 60 -5.34 -11.80 0.89
CA ASP A 60 -5.88 -10.56 1.47
C ASP A 60 -5.46 -9.33 0.63
N ILE A 61 -4.93 -9.56 -0.57
CA ILE A 61 -4.52 -8.54 -1.52
C ILE A 61 -5.35 -8.72 -2.80
N GLN A 62 -6.14 -7.71 -3.11
CA GLN A 62 -6.89 -7.64 -4.36
C GLN A 62 -6.21 -6.65 -5.30
N ILE A 63 -5.73 -7.13 -6.44
CA ILE A 63 -5.14 -6.28 -7.48
C ILE A 63 -6.27 -5.83 -8.40
N ILE A 64 -6.46 -4.53 -8.54
CA ILE A 64 -7.52 -3.93 -9.34
C ILE A 64 -7.03 -3.68 -10.77
N ASP A 65 -5.85 -3.08 -10.88
CA ASP A 65 -5.23 -2.75 -12.16
C ASP A 65 -3.70 -2.67 -11.98
N GLU A 66 -3.02 -2.07 -12.96
CA GLU A 66 -1.57 -2.00 -12.96
C GLU A 66 -0.93 -1.13 -11.87
N ASN A 67 -1.70 -0.23 -11.28
CA ASN A 67 -1.32 0.82 -10.33
C ASN A 67 -2.10 0.74 -9.01
N THR A 68 -3.22 0.02 -8.97
CA THR A 68 -4.14 -0.02 -7.84
C THR A 68 -4.26 -1.41 -7.22
N PHE A 69 -4.09 -1.50 -5.90
CA PHE A 69 -4.47 -2.68 -5.11
C PHE A 69 -5.23 -2.30 -3.85
N ILE A 70 -5.93 -3.27 -3.29
CA ILE A 70 -6.68 -3.18 -2.04
C ILE A 70 -6.14 -4.23 -1.07
N VAL A 71 -5.90 -3.80 0.17
CA VAL A 71 -5.72 -4.69 1.32
C VAL A 71 -7.09 -4.96 1.91
N THR A 72 -7.41 -6.24 2.10
CA THR A 72 -8.63 -6.69 2.76
C THR A 72 -8.34 -7.25 4.16
N ASP A 73 -9.33 -7.21 5.03
CA ASP A 73 -9.33 -7.90 6.32
C ASP A 73 -10.57 -8.81 6.36
N ASN A 74 -10.34 -10.13 6.40
CA ASN A 74 -11.39 -11.16 6.33
C ASN A 74 -12.38 -10.94 5.17
N GLY A 75 -11.86 -10.56 4.00
CA GLY A 75 -12.66 -10.30 2.80
C GLY A 75 -13.29 -8.90 2.72
N ARG A 76 -13.19 -8.09 3.78
CA ARG A 76 -13.65 -6.70 3.79
C ARG A 76 -12.55 -5.77 3.25
N PRO A 77 -12.80 -4.94 2.23
CA PRO A 77 -11.86 -3.92 1.77
C PRO A 77 -11.54 -2.89 2.87
N MET A 78 -10.26 -2.69 3.16
CA MET A 78 -9.81 -1.77 4.22
C MET A 78 -8.99 -0.60 3.69
N LEU A 79 -7.94 -0.89 2.91
CA LEU A 79 -7.03 0.14 2.39
C LEU A 79 -6.87 0.00 0.89
N LYS A 80 -7.12 1.07 0.15
CA LYS A 80 -6.80 1.17 -1.28
C LYS A 80 -5.51 1.94 -1.45
N TYR A 81 -4.57 1.37 -2.20
CA TYR A 81 -3.31 1.99 -2.58
C TYR A 81 -3.28 2.20 -4.07
N ILE A 82 -2.98 3.44 -4.48
CA ILE A 82 -2.85 3.84 -5.90
C ILE A 82 -1.45 4.39 -6.10
N PHE A 83 -0.70 3.79 -7.01
CA PHE A 83 0.62 4.28 -7.41
C PHE A 83 0.49 5.65 -8.06
N VAL A 84 1.36 6.58 -7.67
CA VAL A 84 1.46 7.93 -8.22
C VAL A 84 2.87 8.08 -8.81
N GLU A 85 2.94 8.46 -10.08
CA GLU A 85 4.19 8.71 -10.80
C GLU A 85 4.92 9.95 -10.25
#